data_AF-A0AAD4PRC3-F1
#
_entry.id   AF-A0AAD4PRC3-F1
#
_cell.length_a   1.000
_cell.length_b   1.000
_cell.length_c   1.000
_cell.angle_alpha   90.00
_cell.angle_beta   90.00
_cell.angle_gamma   90.00
#
_symmetry.space_group_name_H-M   'P 1'
#
loop_
_entity.id
_entity.type
_entity.pdbx_description
1 polymer ?
#
loop_
_entity_poly.entity_id
_entity_poly.type
_entity_poly.pdbx_seq_one_letter_code
_entity_poly.pdbx_strand_id
1 'polypeptide(L)'
;LALSDDSLDGGEQPMLLLGGASVVRRNARERNRVKQVNNGFSQLRQHIPVAIIADLSNGRRGIGPGANKKLSKVSTLKMAVEYIRRLQRLIDDNDQQQQHQQQHQQQHQQHQQQQQQQHLSYQQQLQQQEQQLQQQQQNFYALQQQLQLISPSGSCSSNSSSNSNSSSCSSANYYVAPTAQLKQEPSAASSYEDYRNNSCSSGAEDDDILDYISLWQDDL
;
A
#
# COMPACT_ATOMS: atom_id res chain seq x y z
N LEU A 1 -53.77 -62.00 74.22
CA LEU A 1 -52.86 -62.09 73.05
C LEU A 1 -53.71 -62.47 71.84
N ALA A 2 -53.80 -61.61 70.85
CA ALA A 2 -54.55 -61.86 69.61
C ALA A 2 -53.76 -61.25 68.45
N LEU A 3 -53.79 -61.91 67.29
CA LEU A 3 -53.15 -61.46 66.05
C LEU A 3 -54.22 -61.04 65.05
N SER A 4 -54.10 -59.82 64.54
CA SER A 4 -54.72 -59.26 63.33
C SER A 4 -53.91 -57.99 63.06
N ASP A 5 -53.05 -57.87 62.05
CA ASP A 5 -53.13 -58.20 60.62
C ASP A 5 -53.78 -57.08 59.77
N ASP A 6 -53.06 -56.76 58.69
CA ASP A 6 -53.20 -55.74 57.64
C ASP A 6 -53.88 -54.37 57.87
N SER A 7 -53.17 -53.31 57.47
CA SER A 7 -53.72 -52.06 56.94
C SER A 7 -52.65 -51.28 56.17
N LEU A 8 -52.65 -51.44 54.86
CA LEU A 8 -51.81 -50.71 53.90
C LEU A 8 -52.16 -49.21 53.83
N ASP A 9 -51.20 -48.36 54.17
CA ASP A 9 -51.12 -46.96 53.75
C ASP A 9 -49.64 -46.59 53.58
N GLY A 10 -49.21 -45.79 52.61
CA GLY A 10 -49.93 -45.15 51.51
C GLY A 10 -48.86 -44.47 50.65
N GLY A 11 -48.41 -45.13 49.58
CA GLY A 11 -47.10 -44.86 48.98
C GLY A 11 -46.98 -43.53 48.22
N GLU A 12 -46.78 -42.41 48.91
CA GLU A 12 -46.40 -41.12 48.32
C GLU A 12 -44.97 -41.13 47.74
N GLN A 13 -44.77 -41.87 46.65
CA GLN A 13 -43.67 -41.57 45.73
C GLN A 13 -44.06 -40.34 44.88
N PRO A 14 -43.32 -39.22 44.97
CA PRO A 14 -43.62 -38.03 44.16
C PRO A 14 -43.40 -38.31 42.67
N MET A 15 -44.52 -38.50 41.95
CA MET A 15 -44.64 -38.88 40.54
C MET A 15 -44.13 -37.83 39.53
N LEU A 16 -42.82 -37.51 39.54
CA LEU A 16 -42.22 -36.47 38.69
C LEU A 16 -40.93 -36.85 37.93
N LEU A 17 -40.38 -38.07 38.11
CA LEU A 17 -39.00 -38.32 37.67
C LEU A 17 -38.80 -38.78 36.21
N LEU A 18 -39.78 -39.47 35.60
CA LEU A 18 -39.57 -40.09 34.27
C LEU A 18 -39.49 -39.06 33.12
N GLY A 19 -40.41 -38.09 33.08
CA GLY A 19 -40.34 -36.96 32.15
C GLY A 19 -39.16 -36.04 32.46
N GLY A 20 -38.91 -35.80 33.75
CA GLY A 20 -37.81 -34.96 34.25
C GLY A 20 -36.44 -35.41 33.72
N ALA A 21 -36.11 -36.70 33.83
CA ALA A 21 -34.82 -37.22 33.36
C ALA A 21 -34.57 -37.00 31.85
N SER A 22 -35.62 -37.08 31.02
CA SER A 22 -35.53 -36.78 29.59
C SER A 22 -35.32 -35.28 29.31
N VAL A 23 -36.06 -34.42 30.02
CA VAL A 23 -35.94 -32.96 29.93
C VAL A 23 -34.57 -32.47 30.43
N VAL A 24 -34.04 -33.05 31.51
CA VAL A 24 -32.68 -32.76 32.03
C VAL A 24 -31.62 -33.10 30.98
N ARG A 25 -31.67 -34.30 30.39
CA ARG A 25 -30.74 -34.69 29.29
C ARG A 25 -30.87 -33.77 28.07
N ARG A 26 -32.08 -33.30 27.73
CA ARG A 26 -32.30 -32.31 26.66
C ARG A 26 -31.71 -30.94 27.02
N ASN A 27 -31.92 -30.46 28.24
CA ASN A 27 -31.42 -29.16 28.70
C ASN A 27 -29.88 -29.12 28.76
N ALA A 28 -29.24 -30.21 29.22
CA ALA A 28 -27.79 -30.35 29.21
C ALA A 28 -27.19 -30.23 27.79
N ARG A 29 -27.79 -30.89 26.79
CA ARG A 29 -27.37 -30.75 25.38
C ARG A 29 -27.54 -29.33 24.86
N GLU A 30 -28.64 -28.66 25.18
CA GLU A 30 -28.84 -27.27 24.76
C GLU A 30 -27.87 -26.30 25.44
N ARG A 31 -27.54 -26.49 26.73
CA ARG A 31 -26.47 -25.73 27.41
C ARG A 31 -25.13 -25.89 26.69
N ASN A 32 -24.77 -27.12 26.30
CA ASN A 32 -23.53 -27.39 25.58
C ASN A 32 -23.52 -26.74 24.18
N ARG A 33 -24.63 -26.81 23.44
CA ARG A 33 -24.80 -26.13 22.14
C ARG A 33 -24.68 -24.61 22.28
N VAL A 34 -25.31 -24.02 23.29
CA VAL A 34 -25.23 -22.58 23.58
C VAL A 34 -23.82 -22.17 24.03
N LYS A 35 -23.12 -23.01 24.81
CA LYS A 35 -21.70 -22.81 25.18
C LYS A 35 -20.82 -22.78 23.92
N GLN A 36 -20.97 -23.73 23.00
CA GLN A 36 -20.23 -23.76 21.74
C GLN A 36 -20.48 -22.49 20.89
N VAL A 37 -21.75 -22.09 20.71
CA VAL A 37 -22.10 -20.85 19.99
C VAL A 37 -21.49 -19.60 20.68
N ASN A 38 -21.56 -19.53 22.01
CA ASN A 38 -20.99 -18.39 22.75
C ASN A 38 -19.45 -18.36 22.68
N ASN A 39 -18.78 -19.52 22.64
CA ASN A 39 -17.33 -19.60 22.42
C ASN A 39 -16.96 -19.07 21.03
N GLY A 40 -17.70 -19.45 19.97
CA GLY A 40 -17.51 -18.90 18.63
C GLY A 40 -17.71 -17.39 18.55
N PHE A 41 -18.70 -16.84 19.28
CA PHE A 41 -18.84 -15.39 19.42
C PHE A 41 -17.67 -14.72 20.17
N SER A 42 -17.01 -15.41 21.09
CA SER A 42 -15.81 -14.90 21.77
C SER A 42 -14.57 -14.94 20.88
N GLN A 43 -14.38 -16.00 20.10
CA GLN A 43 -13.33 -16.08 19.07
C GLN A 43 -13.51 -14.99 18.01
N LEU A 44 -14.73 -14.80 17.49
CA LEU A 44 -15.02 -13.75 16.52
C LEU A 44 -14.72 -12.33 17.05
N ARG A 45 -14.80 -12.09 18.37
CA ARG A 45 -14.37 -10.82 18.99
C ARG A 45 -12.85 -10.64 19.02
N GLN A 46 -12.06 -11.71 19.07
CA GLN A 46 -10.59 -11.62 19.06
C GLN A 46 -10.08 -11.08 17.72
N HIS A 47 -10.74 -11.46 16.61
CA HIS A 47 -10.40 -11.03 15.25
C HIS A 47 -10.98 -9.67 14.82
N ILE A 48 -11.67 -8.91 15.68
CA ILE A 48 -12.20 -7.59 15.31
C ILE A 48 -11.24 -6.49 15.80
N PRO A 49 -10.64 -5.68 14.89
CA PRO A 49 -9.73 -4.60 15.26
C PRO A 49 -10.41 -3.50 16.08
N VAL A 50 -9.65 -2.92 17.03
CA VAL A 50 -10.13 -1.84 17.92
C VAL A 50 -10.55 -0.59 17.13
N ALA A 51 -9.89 -0.27 16.02
CA ALA A 51 -10.27 0.84 15.14
C ALA A 51 -11.72 0.74 14.64
N ILE A 52 -12.13 -0.43 14.13
CA ILE A 52 -13.49 -0.65 13.60
C ILE A 52 -14.53 -0.55 14.72
N ILE A 53 -14.17 -1.00 15.93
CA ILE A 53 -14.99 -0.88 17.13
C ILE A 53 -15.15 0.60 17.55
N ALA A 54 -14.09 1.40 17.47
CA ALA A 54 -14.14 2.84 17.73
C ALA A 54 -14.99 3.59 16.68
N ASP A 55 -14.75 3.35 15.40
CA ASP A 55 -15.46 3.97 14.27
C ASP A 55 -16.98 3.76 14.38
N LEU A 56 -17.43 2.50 14.39
CA LEU A 56 -18.85 2.15 14.33
C LEU A 56 -19.57 2.24 15.69
N SER A 57 -18.87 2.65 16.76
CA SER A 57 -19.49 3.02 18.04
C SER A 57 -19.59 4.53 18.24
N ASN A 58 -19.18 5.33 17.26
CA ASN A 58 -19.03 6.79 17.35
C ASN A 58 -18.12 7.17 18.55
N GLY A 59 -17.00 6.46 18.71
CA GLY A 59 -16.06 6.58 19.83
C GLY A 59 -16.58 6.07 21.18
N ARG A 60 -17.88 5.77 21.31
CA ARG A 60 -18.56 5.49 22.59
C ARG A 60 -18.25 4.12 23.19
N ARG A 61 -17.63 3.21 22.42
CA ARG A 61 -17.16 1.88 22.86
C ARG A 61 -15.96 1.49 22.00
N GLY A 62 -14.73 1.64 22.49
CA GLY A 62 -13.52 1.32 21.70
C GLY A 62 -12.23 1.79 22.36
N ILE A 63 -12.32 2.88 23.12
CA ILE A 63 -11.22 3.42 23.91
C ILE A 63 -10.99 2.52 25.13
N GLY A 64 -9.88 1.77 25.12
CA GLY A 64 -9.35 1.03 26.27
C GLY A 64 -9.21 -0.50 26.07
N PRO A 65 -8.34 -1.16 26.88
CA PRO A 65 -8.10 -2.59 26.78
C PRO A 65 -9.37 -3.45 26.90
N GLY A 66 -9.51 -4.43 26.00
CA GLY A 66 -10.63 -5.38 26.02
C GLY A 66 -11.97 -4.81 25.55
N ALA A 67 -12.01 -3.69 24.81
CA ALA A 67 -13.24 -3.16 24.20
C ALA A 67 -13.98 -4.21 23.35
N ASN A 68 -13.24 -5.09 22.67
CA ASN A 68 -13.79 -6.22 21.91
C ASN A 68 -14.51 -7.27 22.78
N LYS A 69 -14.04 -7.52 24.02
CA LYS A 69 -14.63 -8.51 24.95
C LYS A 69 -16.09 -8.18 25.31
N LYS A 70 -16.48 -6.90 25.31
CA LYS A 70 -17.81 -6.41 25.73
C LYS A 70 -18.84 -6.22 24.60
N LEU A 71 -18.54 -6.65 23.37
CA LEU A 71 -19.46 -6.51 22.22
C LEU A 71 -20.67 -7.46 22.32
N SER A 72 -21.89 -6.96 22.04
CA SER A 72 -23.09 -7.79 21.91
C SER A 72 -23.08 -8.61 20.61
N LYS A 73 -23.82 -9.71 20.53
CA LYS A 73 -23.84 -10.61 19.35
C LYS A 73 -24.10 -9.86 18.03
N VAL A 74 -25.10 -8.98 18.01
CA VAL A 74 -25.42 -8.14 16.84
C VAL A 74 -24.30 -7.13 16.54
N SER A 75 -23.67 -6.56 17.57
CA SER A 75 -22.54 -5.63 17.38
C SER A 75 -21.32 -6.36 16.79
N THR A 76 -20.96 -7.52 17.33
CA THR A 76 -19.87 -8.38 16.84
C THR A 76 -20.06 -8.72 15.36
N LEU A 77 -21.26 -9.15 14.95
CA LEU A 77 -21.56 -9.44 13.55
C LEU A 77 -21.43 -8.21 12.65
N LYS A 78 -21.94 -7.05 13.08
CA LYS A 78 -21.79 -5.80 12.32
C LYS A 78 -20.33 -5.38 12.13
N MET A 79 -19.50 -5.46 13.17
CA MET A 79 -18.08 -5.11 13.05
C MET A 79 -17.33 -6.11 12.16
N ALA A 80 -17.62 -7.42 12.28
CA ALA A 80 -16.96 -8.46 11.49
C ALA A 80 -17.27 -8.32 9.99
N VAL A 81 -18.53 -8.04 9.62
CA VAL A 81 -18.93 -7.80 8.23
C VAL A 81 -18.22 -6.56 7.65
N GLU A 82 -18.09 -5.47 8.41
CA GLU A 82 -17.36 -4.30 7.91
C GLU A 82 -15.84 -4.52 7.88
N TYR A 83 -15.28 -5.34 8.77
CA TYR A 83 -13.87 -5.72 8.70
C TYR A 83 -13.54 -6.52 7.44
N ILE A 84 -14.37 -7.52 7.12
CA ILE A 84 -14.23 -8.31 5.88
C ILE A 84 -14.28 -7.39 4.65
N ARG A 85 -15.20 -6.43 4.60
CA ARG A 85 -15.27 -5.44 3.50
C ARG A 85 -14.06 -4.53 3.42
N ARG A 86 -13.49 -4.10 4.56
CA ARG A 86 -12.25 -3.30 4.56
C ARG A 86 -11.06 -4.12 4.07
N LEU A 87 -10.97 -5.39 4.44
CA LEU A 87 -9.93 -6.30 3.93
C LEU A 87 -10.09 -6.56 2.43
N GLN A 88 -11.33 -6.77 1.94
CA GLN A 88 -11.61 -6.93 0.51
C GLN A 88 -11.16 -5.71 -0.29
N ARG A 89 -11.61 -4.49 0.08
CA ARG A 89 -11.17 -3.24 -0.56
C ARG A 89 -9.65 -3.09 -0.58
N LEU A 90 -8.96 -3.42 0.52
CA LEU A 90 -7.50 -3.34 0.58
C LEU A 90 -6.81 -4.32 -0.39
N ILE A 91 -7.37 -5.51 -0.60
CA ILE A 91 -6.87 -6.46 -1.61
C ILE A 91 -7.13 -5.91 -3.01
N ASP A 92 -8.37 -5.48 -3.29
CA ASP A 92 -8.77 -4.89 -4.57
C ASP A 92 -7.86 -3.69 -4.94
N ASP A 93 -7.61 -2.78 -3.99
CA ASP A 93 -6.75 -1.60 -4.14
C ASP A 93 -5.29 -1.99 -4.42
N ASN A 94 -4.77 -3.06 -3.81
CA ASN A 94 -3.41 -3.56 -4.06
C ASN A 94 -3.27 -4.22 -5.44
N ASP A 95 -4.28 -4.97 -5.89
CA ASP A 95 -4.29 -5.56 -7.23
C ASP A 95 -4.43 -4.49 -8.32
N GLN A 96 -5.21 -3.43 -8.07
CA GLN A 96 -5.25 -2.25 -8.94
C GLN A 96 -3.90 -1.51 -8.95
N GLN A 97 -3.24 -1.30 -7.82
CA GLN A 97 -1.92 -0.64 -7.78
C GLN A 97 -0.85 -1.43 -8.54
N GLN A 98 -0.84 -2.75 -8.44
CA GLN A 98 0.06 -3.62 -9.23
C GLN A 98 -0.19 -3.47 -10.74
N GLN A 99 -1.45 -3.43 -11.18
CA GLN A 99 -1.80 -3.22 -12.60
C GLN A 99 -1.34 -1.86 -13.13
N HIS A 100 -1.58 -0.76 -12.39
CA HIS A 100 -1.11 0.57 -12.77
C HIS A 100 0.43 0.65 -12.81
N GLN A 101 1.12 -0.01 -11.88
CA GLN A 101 2.58 -0.03 -11.83
C GLN A 101 3.19 -0.79 -13.02
N GLN A 102 2.58 -1.91 -13.43
CA GLN A 102 2.95 -2.62 -14.67
C GLN A 102 2.72 -1.76 -15.93
N GLN A 103 1.57 -1.06 -16.04
CA GLN A 103 1.29 -0.18 -17.18
C GLN A 103 2.30 0.99 -17.27
N HIS A 104 2.63 1.64 -16.15
CA HIS A 104 3.65 2.70 -16.14
C HIS A 104 5.02 2.19 -16.55
N GLN A 105 5.41 0.98 -16.13
CA GLN A 105 6.69 0.38 -16.52
C GLN A 105 6.76 0.08 -18.03
N GLN A 106 5.66 -0.40 -18.62
CA GLN A 106 5.56 -0.59 -20.09
C GLN A 106 5.62 0.75 -20.85
N GLN A 107 4.88 1.77 -20.41
CA GLN A 107 4.91 3.10 -21.04
C GLN A 107 6.30 3.73 -20.98
N HIS A 108 7.00 3.64 -19.84
CA HIS A 108 8.35 4.16 -19.70
C HIS A 108 9.34 3.46 -20.66
N GLN A 109 9.25 2.13 -20.78
CA GLN A 109 10.10 1.35 -21.67
C GLN A 109 9.85 1.65 -23.16
N GLN A 110 8.58 1.84 -23.56
CA GLN A 110 8.23 2.28 -24.92
C GLN A 110 8.78 3.69 -25.22
N HIS A 111 8.61 4.63 -24.30
CA HIS A 111 9.10 6.00 -24.48
C HIS A 111 10.63 6.05 -24.59
N GLN A 112 11.35 5.25 -23.79
CA GLN A 112 12.81 5.14 -23.86
C GLN A 112 13.30 4.56 -25.20
N GLN A 113 12.60 3.58 -25.77
CA GLN A 113 12.90 3.09 -27.13
C GLN A 113 12.65 4.16 -28.20
N GLN A 114 11.57 4.93 -28.07
CA GLN A 114 11.23 6.00 -29.02
C GLN A 114 12.30 7.11 -29.04
N GLN A 115 12.83 7.51 -27.88
CA GLN A 115 13.95 8.46 -27.80
C GLN A 115 15.22 7.91 -28.47
N GLN A 116 15.56 6.64 -28.27
CA GLN A 116 16.72 6.02 -28.93
C GLN A 116 16.56 5.98 -30.45
N GLN A 117 15.37 5.66 -30.97
CA GLN A 117 15.10 5.68 -32.41
C GLN A 117 15.24 7.10 -33.01
N GLN A 118 14.74 8.12 -32.31
CA GLN A 118 14.94 9.51 -32.73
C GLN A 118 16.42 9.88 -32.77
N HIS A 119 17.20 9.55 -31.74
CA HIS A 119 18.65 9.81 -31.70
C HIS A 119 19.39 9.12 -32.86
N LEU A 120 19.12 7.85 -33.12
CA LEU A 120 19.73 7.13 -34.27
C LEU A 120 19.36 7.77 -35.60
N SER A 121 18.10 8.18 -35.80
CA SER A 121 17.67 8.81 -37.06
C SER A 121 18.36 10.15 -37.31
N TYR A 122 18.52 10.98 -36.26
CA TYR A 122 19.24 12.25 -36.34
C TYR A 122 20.74 12.05 -36.62
N GLN A 123 21.37 11.08 -35.95
CA GLN A 123 22.79 10.76 -36.17
C GLN A 123 23.04 10.23 -37.59
N GLN A 124 22.12 9.44 -38.15
CA GLN A 124 22.18 8.98 -39.53
C GLN A 124 21.95 10.12 -40.55
N GLN A 125 21.10 11.10 -40.23
CA GLN A 125 20.89 12.29 -41.06
C GLN A 125 22.14 13.17 -41.13
N LEU A 126 22.83 13.39 -40.00
CA LEU A 126 24.13 14.10 -39.98
C LEU A 126 25.17 13.39 -40.86
N GLN A 127 25.28 12.06 -40.75
CA GLN A 127 26.25 11.28 -41.52
C GLN A 127 26.00 11.35 -43.04
N GLN A 128 24.74 11.40 -43.47
CA GLN A 128 24.40 11.65 -44.88
C GLN A 128 24.79 13.06 -45.34
N GLN A 129 24.64 14.07 -44.48
CA GLN A 129 25.03 15.45 -44.80
C GLN A 129 26.55 15.61 -44.94
N GLU A 130 27.34 14.96 -44.08
CA GLU A 130 28.80 14.88 -44.24
C GLU A 130 29.21 14.21 -45.55
N GLN A 131 28.59 13.08 -45.92
CA GLN A 131 28.86 12.41 -47.19
C GLN A 131 28.55 13.30 -48.41
N GLN A 132 27.46 14.06 -48.37
CA GLN A 132 27.13 15.02 -49.44
C GLN A 132 28.18 16.14 -49.53
N LEU A 133 28.61 16.72 -48.40
CA LEU A 133 29.69 17.73 -48.39
C LEU A 133 31.00 17.18 -48.96
N GLN A 134 31.38 15.96 -48.57
CA GLN A 134 32.61 15.32 -49.01
C GLN A 134 32.57 14.99 -50.51
N GLN A 135 31.44 14.50 -51.02
CA GLN A 135 31.23 14.27 -52.46
C GLN A 135 31.22 15.58 -53.26
N GLN A 136 30.73 16.68 -52.69
CA GLN A 136 30.76 18.00 -53.31
C GLN A 136 32.20 18.55 -53.40
N GLN A 137 33.02 18.38 -52.36
CA GLN A 137 34.46 18.69 -52.41
C GLN A 137 35.20 17.86 -53.47
N GLN A 138 34.93 16.55 -53.55
CA GLN A 138 35.54 15.69 -54.58
C GLN A 138 35.20 16.14 -56.00
N ASN A 139 33.94 16.52 -56.26
CA ASN A 139 33.53 17.08 -57.55
C ASN A 139 34.26 18.40 -57.88
N PHE A 140 34.37 19.32 -56.90
CA PHE A 140 35.10 20.57 -57.09
C PHE A 140 36.58 20.34 -57.43
N TYR A 141 37.23 19.38 -56.74
CA TYR A 141 38.63 19.02 -56.98
C TYR A 141 38.84 18.31 -58.33
N ALA A 142 37.91 17.44 -58.73
CA ALA A 142 37.93 16.80 -60.05
C ALA A 142 37.76 17.82 -61.19
N LEU A 143 36.85 18.78 -61.03
CA LEU A 143 36.66 19.87 -61.99
C LEU A 143 37.92 20.75 -62.09
N GLN A 144 38.56 21.06 -60.95
CA GLN A 144 39.82 21.81 -60.93
C GLN A 144 40.94 21.10 -61.71
N GLN A 145 41.11 19.77 -61.56
CA GLN A 145 42.07 19.01 -62.37
C GLN A 145 41.70 19.03 -63.86
N GLN A 146 40.41 18.97 -64.21
CA GLN A 146 39.97 19.02 -65.61
C GLN A 146 40.27 20.38 -66.25
N LEU A 147 40.19 21.50 -65.51
CA LEU A 147 40.63 22.81 -65.99
C LEU A 147 42.15 22.93 -66.15
N GLN A 148 42.96 22.20 -65.38
CA GLN A 148 44.43 22.21 -65.53
C GLN A 148 44.90 21.60 -66.87
N LEU A 149 44.03 20.86 -67.56
CA LEU A 149 44.27 20.33 -68.91
C LEU A 149 43.82 21.28 -70.03
N ILE A 150 43.31 22.49 -69.70
CA ILE A 150 42.81 23.49 -70.66
C ILE A 150 43.49 24.83 -70.38
N SER A 151 44.39 25.26 -71.27
CA SER A 151 45.20 26.48 -71.10
C SER A 151 44.35 27.76 -70.97
N PRO A 152 44.32 28.46 -69.82
CA PRO A 152 43.49 29.65 -69.65
C PRO A 152 44.16 30.91 -70.20
N SER A 153 43.49 31.61 -71.10
CA SER A 153 43.73 33.05 -71.32
C SER A 153 42.83 33.83 -70.36
N GLY A 154 43.38 34.85 -69.68
CA GLY A 154 42.68 35.56 -68.60
C GLY A 154 42.38 37.03 -68.90
N SER A 155 41.62 37.67 -68.02
CA SER A 155 41.51 39.14 -67.87
C SER A 155 40.84 39.50 -66.52
N CYS A 156 40.83 40.79 -66.16
CA CYS A 156 40.45 41.30 -64.84
C CYS A 156 39.60 42.59 -64.92
N SER A 157 39.35 43.25 -63.77
CA SER A 157 38.66 44.56 -63.59
C SER A 157 37.11 44.53 -63.59
N SER A 158 36.37 45.41 -62.89
CA SER A 158 36.70 46.41 -61.83
C SER A 158 35.44 46.93 -61.07
N ASN A 159 35.68 47.73 -60.01
CA ASN A 159 34.73 48.43 -59.11
C ASN A 159 33.40 48.98 -59.66
N SER A 160 32.41 49.11 -58.75
CA SER A 160 31.76 50.40 -58.43
C SER A 160 31.03 50.39 -57.07
N SER A 161 30.64 51.56 -56.53
CA SER A 161 30.21 51.77 -55.12
C SER A 161 28.85 52.48 -54.97
N SER A 162 28.25 52.46 -53.76
CA SER A 162 27.41 53.56 -53.19
C SER A 162 27.03 53.33 -51.71
N ASN A 163 26.77 54.43 -50.99
CA ASN A 163 26.42 54.49 -49.55
C ASN A 163 24.91 54.70 -49.30
N SER A 164 24.43 54.37 -48.08
CA SER A 164 23.64 55.32 -47.23
C SER A 164 23.28 54.79 -45.83
N ASN A 165 23.62 55.56 -44.79
CA ASN A 165 22.82 56.01 -43.61
C ASN A 165 21.85 55.05 -42.85
N SER A 166 21.63 55.19 -41.53
CA SER A 166 22.15 56.14 -40.51
C SER A 166 21.83 55.67 -39.07
N SER A 167 22.43 56.34 -38.07
CA SER A 167 21.93 56.60 -36.69
C SER A 167 21.55 55.41 -35.78
N SER A 168 21.95 55.24 -34.50
CA SER A 168 22.82 55.89 -33.50
C SER A 168 22.06 56.03 -32.17
N CYS A 169 22.55 55.41 -31.09
CA CYS A 169 22.31 55.88 -29.72
C CYS A 169 23.45 55.49 -28.77
N SER A 170 23.74 56.39 -27.83
CA SER A 170 24.75 56.31 -26.77
C SER A 170 24.27 55.43 -25.59
N SER A 171 25.06 55.01 -24.59
CA SER A 171 26.49 55.22 -24.30
C SER A 171 27.04 54.20 -23.27
N ALA A 172 28.37 54.26 -23.06
CA ALA A 172 29.16 53.85 -21.88
C ALA A 172 28.47 53.86 -20.48
N ASN A 173 28.90 53.11 -19.43
CA ASN A 173 30.19 52.40 -19.23
C ASN A 173 30.16 51.27 -18.15
N TYR A 174 30.98 50.23 -18.38
CA TYR A 174 31.78 49.35 -17.49
C TYR A 174 31.43 48.92 -16.02
N TYR A 175 31.60 47.60 -15.81
CA TYR A 175 32.16 46.82 -14.67
C TYR A 175 31.60 46.95 -13.22
N VAL A 176 31.30 45.78 -12.59
CA VAL A 176 32.11 45.10 -11.53
C VAL A 176 31.26 43.99 -10.84
N ALA A 177 31.91 42.88 -10.48
CA ALA A 177 31.47 41.88 -9.49
C ALA A 177 32.65 41.67 -8.49
N PRO A 178 32.50 41.14 -7.24
CA PRO A 178 31.56 40.07 -6.87
C PRO A 178 31.05 40.06 -5.40
N THR A 179 30.44 38.93 -4.99
CA THR A 179 30.29 38.36 -3.60
C THR A 179 29.66 39.18 -2.47
N ALA A 180 28.70 38.58 -1.74
CA ALA A 180 28.78 38.24 -0.29
C ALA A 180 27.40 38.19 0.43
N GLN A 181 27.39 37.40 1.51
CA GLN A 181 26.32 36.97 2.42
C GLN A 181 25.25 37.98 2.87
N LEU A 182 24.05 37.45 3.20
CA LEU A 182 23.11 38.01 4.17
C LEU A 182 22.50 36.88 5.04
N LYS A 183 21.80 37.25 6.14
CA LYS A 183 21.56 36.39 7.33
C LYS A 183 20.19 36.66 8.00
N GLN A 184 19.71 35.69 8.78
CA GLN A 184 18.58 35.72 9.75
C GLN A 184 17.14 35.58 9.22
N GLU A 185 16.46 34.47 9.59
CA GLU A 185 15.42 34.34 10.66
C GLU A 185 14.40 35.49 10.88
N PRO A 186 13.14 35.24 11.34
CA PRO A 186 12.67 34.01 12.04
C PRO A 186 11.24 33.47 11.69
N SER A 187 10.86 32.28 12.22
CA SER A 187 9.80 32.12 13.27
C SER A 187 8.88 30.85 13.27
N ALA A 188 8.72 30.28 14.49
CA ALA A 188 7.52 29.66 15.12
C ALA A 188 7.06 28.19 14.87
N ALA A 189 6.59 27.57 15.98
CA ALA A 189 5.91 26.25 16.18
C ALA A 189 6.73 24.97 15.86
N SER A 190 6.98 23.98 16.75
CA SER A 190 6.15 23.19 17.71
C SER A 190 5.23 22.18 17.00
N SER A 191 5.11 20.90 17.39
CA SER A 191 5.48 20.14 18.62
C SER A 191 5.88 18.67 18.26
N TYR A 192 6.09 17.63 19.11
CA TYR A 192 5.73 17.32 20.52
C TYR A 192 6.76 16.32 21.17
N GLU A 193 6.44 15.70 22.32
CA GLU A 193 7.20 14.67 23.06
C GLU A 193 7.22 13.25 22.44
N ASP A 194 8.26 12.47 22.79
CA ASP A 194 8.52 11.09 22.32
C ASP A 194 8.40 10.06 23.47
N TYR A 195 7.50 9.08 23.33
CA TYR A 195 7.16 8.15 24.43
C TYR A 195 7.85 6.78 24.33
N ARG A 196 8.81 6.63 25.24
CA ARG A 196 9.69 5.47 25.50
C ARG A 196 8.98 4.10 25.55
N ASN A 197 9.62 3.10 24.94
CA ASN A 197 9.31 1.68 25.07
C ASN A 197 9.06 1.22 26.52
N ASN A 198 8.05 0.37 26.73
CA ASN A 198 7.79 -0.32 27.99
C ASN A 198 7.48 -1.81 27.76
N SER A 199 8.54 -2.61 27.57
CA SER A 199 8.46 -4.07 27.60
C SER A 199 8.44 -4.56 29.06
N CYS A 200 7.34 -5.16 29.48
CA CYS A 200 7.26 -5.91 30.74
C CYS A 200 7.22 -7.42 30.47
N SER A 201 7.69 -8.21 31.44
CA SER A 201 8.06 -9.63 31.26
C SER A 201 7.17 -10.57 32.11
N SER A 202 7.48 -11.87 32.03
CA SER A 202 6.91 -13.01 32.78
C SER A 202 5.55 -13.54 32.29
N GLY A 203 5.30 -14.86 32.30
CA GLY A 203 6.26 -15.97 32.43
C GLY A 203 5.67 -17.29 32.99
N ALA A 204 6.13 -18.41 32.43
CA ALA A 204 6.18 -19.77 33.01
C ALA A 204 4.98 -20.27 33.87
N GLU A 205 3.92 -20.75 33.22
CA GLU A 205 2.84 -21.54 33.87
C GLU A 205 2.08 -22.52 32.92
N ASP A 206 2.64 -22.86 31.74
CA ASP A 206 1.97 -23.72 30.73
C ASP A 206 2.33 -25.23 30.83
N ASP A 207 3.43 -25.61 31.50
CA ASP A 207 3.93 -27.00 31.48
C ASP A 207 3.01 -28.02 32.20
N ASP A 208 2.25 -27.59 33.21
CA ASP A 208 1.34 -28.44 33.99
C ASP A 208 0.05 -28.82 33.22
N ILE A 209 -0.28 -28.13 32.12
CA ILE A 209 -1.57 -28.30 31.42
C ILE A 209 -1.71 -29.67 30.73
N LEU A 210 -0.60 -30.31 30.35
CA LEU A 210 -0.63 -31.57 29.60
C LEU A 210 -0.90 -32.80 30.48
N ASP A 211 -0.50 -32.78 31.76
CA ASP A 211 -0.72 -33.90 32.67
C ASP A 211 -2.21 -34.09 32.99
N TYR A 212 -2.94 -32.98 33.14
CA TYR A 212 -4.40 -32.96 33.26
C TYR A 212 -5.17 -33.51 32.04
N ILE A 213 -4.51 -33.72 30.89
CA ILE A 213 -5.13 -34.28 29.68
C ILE A 213 -4.95 -35.81 29.61
N SER A 214 -3.89 -36.35 30.19
CA SER A 214 -3.67 -37.79 30.34
C SER A 214 -4.76 -38.43 31.21
N LEU A 215 -5.06 -37.81 32.35
CA LEU A 215 -5.96 -38.32 33.40
C LEU A 215 -7.45 -38.50 32.98
N TRP A 216 -7.82 -38.19 31.74
CA TRP A 216 -9.17 -38.36 31.19
C TRP A 216 -9.26 -39.38 30.05
N GLN A 217 -8.18 -40.14 29.78
CA GLN A 217 -8.13 -41.13 28.68
C GLN A 217 -8.03 -42.59 29.15
N ASP A 218 -7.67 -42.85 30.42
CA ASP A 218 -7.45 -44.21 30.95
C ASP A 218 -8.72 -44.91 31.49
N ASP A 219 -9.89 -44.26 31.41
CA ASP A 219 -11.17 -44.69 32.00
C ASP A 219 -12.17 -45.21 30.92
N LEU A 220 -11.69 -46.01 29.95
CA LEU A 220 -12.48 -46.53 28.81
C LEU A 220 -12.32 -48.04 28.55
#